data_AF-A0A952RED7-F1
#
_entry.id   AF-A0A952RED7-F1
#
_cell.length_a   1.000
_cell.length_b   1.000
_cell.length_c   1.000
_cell.angle_alpha   90.00
_cell.angle_beta   90.00
_cell.angle_gamma   90.00
#
_symmetry.space_group_name_H-M   'P 1'
#
loop_
_entity.id
_entity.type
_entity.pdbx_description
1 polymer ?
#
loop_
_entity_poly.entity_id
_entity_poly.type
_entity_poly.pdbx_seq_one_letter_code
_entity_poly.pdbx_strand_id
1 'polypeptide(L)'
;MLSSDEEAWRSSRPTATLEHLVLMYLYSNQPRHLGDMARIVVETSVDLPSVERYLADVHPEMLGVLKERVESARHPPPAPRRPPRRAR
;
A
#
# COMPACT_ATOMS: atom_id res chain seq x y z
N MET A 1 24.10 -28.72 13.03
CA MET A 1 23.40 -28.93 11.74
C MET A 1 21.92 -28.89 12.04
N LEU A 2 21.29 -27.73 11.83
CA LEU A 2 19.82 -27.59 11.94
C LEU A 2 19.22 -28.15 10.65
N SER A 3 18.15 -28.94 10.80
CA SER A 3 17.51 -29.75 9.76
C SER A 3 17.08 -28.90 8.57
N SER A 4 17.31 -29.36 7.34
CA SER A 4 16.89 -28.72 6.08
C SER A 4 15.39 -28.43 6.01
N ASP A 5 14.59 -29.11 6.84
CA ASP A 5 13.17 -28.82 7.03
C ASP A 5 12.96 -27.40 7.59
N GLU A 6 13.88 -26.87 8.41
CA GLU A 6 13.80 -25.51 8.96
C GLU A 6 13.87 -24.40 7.90
N GLU A 7 14.68 -24.61 6.87
CA GLU A 7 14.83 -23.65 5.78
C GLU A 7 13.57 -23.59 4.91
N ALA A 8 12.94 -24.75 4.67
CA ALA A 8 11.78 -24.89 3.80
C ALA A 8 10.53 -24.19 4.34
N TRP A 9 10.28 -24.23 5.65
CA TRP A 9 9.15 -23.51 6.24
C TRP A 9 9.41 -22.02 6.48
N ARG A 10 10.67 -21.55 6.48
CA ARG A 10 10.95 -20.11 6.39
C ARG A 10 10.66 -19.56 5.00
N SER A 11 10.94 -20.36 3.96
CA SER A 11 10.72 -19.99 2.56
C SER A 11 9.25 -20.09 2.13
N SER A 12 8.46 -20.96 2.76
CA SER A 12 7.03 -21.17 2.43
C SER A 12 6.06 -20.28 3.21
N ARG A 13 6.54 -19.16 3.79
CA ARG A 13 5.61 -18.20 4.38
C ARG A 13 4.79 -17.59 3.26
N PRO A 14 3.45 -17.68 3.28
CA PRO A 14 2.62 -17.00 2.29
C PRO A 14 2.90 -15.51 2.40
N THR A 15 3.73 -15.01 1.50
CA THR A 15 3.96 -13.58 1.36
C THR A 15 2.72 -13.07 0.66
N ALA A 16 1.94 -12.23 1.35
CA ALA A 16 0.77 -11.62 0.74
C ALA A 16 1.21 -10.96 -0.57
N THR A 17 0.51 -11.26 -1.66
CA THR A 17 0.79 -10.58 -2.93
C THR A 17 0.52 -9.09 -2.76
N LEU A 18 1.13 -8.26 -3.60
CA LEU A 18 0.95 -6.83 -3.54
C LEU A 18 -0.54 -6.44 -3.64
N GLU A 19 -1.29 -7.15 -4.47
CA GLU A 19 -2.74 -6.98 -4.63
C GLU A 19 -3.49 -7.22 -3.32
N HIS A 20 -3.14 -8.28 -2.58
CA HIS A 20 -3.74 -8.58 -1.28
C HIS A 20 -3.38 -7.52 -0.23
N LEU A 21 -2.15 -6.99 -0.26
CA LEU A 21 -1.73 -5.90 0.62
C LEU A 21 -2.50 -4.60 0.32
N VAL A 22 -2.64 -4.25 -0.96
CA VAL A 22 -3.40 -3.07 -1.38
C VAL A 22 -4.86 -3.23 -0.98
N LEU A 23 -5.47 -4.38 -1.23
CA LEU A 23 -6.84 -4.68 -0.80
C LEU A 23 -7.00 -4.49 0.71
N MET A 24 -6.09 -5.05 1.52
CA MET A 24 -6.10 -4.89 2.97
C MET A 24 -5.98 -3.41 3.38
N TYR A 25 -5.15 -2.62 2.71
CA TYR A 25 -5.02 -1.19 2.98
C TYR A 25 -6.27 -0.38 2.60
N LEU A 26 -6.94 -0.74 1.51
CA LEU A 26 -8.20 -0.12 1.11
C LEU A 26 -9.29 -0.36 2.15
N TYR A 27 -9.40 -1.58 2.68
CA TYR A 27 -10.40 -1.92 3.71
C TYR A 27 -10.09 -1.37 5.09
N SER A 28 -8.81 -1.27 5.49
CA SER A 28 -8.50 -0.84 6.86
C SER A 28 -8.84 0.62 7.13
N ASN A 29 -8.82 1.46 6.08
CA ASN A 29 -8.95 2.92 6.15
C ASN A 29 -8.06 3.58 7.23
N GLN A 30 -6.97 2.91 7.64
CA GLN A 30 -6.06 3.41 8.67
C GLN A 30 -5.12 4.45 8.05
N PRO A 31 -4.90 5.62 8.68
CA PRO A 31 -4.04 6.67 8.13
C PRO A 31 -2.63 6.18 7.76
N ARG A 32 -2.08 5.24 8.54
CA ARG A 32 -0.79 4.61 8.27
C ARG A 32 -0.79 3.80 6.97
N HIS A 33 -1.82 2.97 6.76
CA HIS A 33 -1.95 2.15 5.55
C HIS A 33 -2.15 3.02 4.30
N LEU A 34 -2.84 4.16 4.43
CA LEU A 34 -2.96 5.13 3.34
C LEU A 34 -1.61 5.77 2.99
N GLY A 35 -0.79 6.07 3.99
CA GLY A 35 0.58 6.56 3.78
C GLY A 35 1.48 5.50 3.11
N ASP A 36 1.41 4.26 3.57
CA ASP A 36 2.16 3.15 3.00
C ASP A 36 1.71 2.87 1.55
N MET A 37 0.40 2.93 1.28
CA MET A 37 -0.15 2.83 -0.07
C MET A 37 0.35 3.96 -0.97
N ALA A 38 0.32 5.22 -0.52
CA ALA A 38 0.83 6.34 -1.29
C ALA A 38 2.32 6.19 -1.60
N ARG A 39 3.10 5.71 -0.62
CA ARG A 39 4.52 5.41 -0.78
C ARG A 39 4.75 4.33 -1.84
N ILE A 40 4.01 3.23 -1.76
CA ILE A 40 4.07 2.13 -2.73
C ILE A 40 3.76 2.62 -4.15
N VAL A 41 2.69 3.41 -4.31
CA VAL A 41 2.26 3.97 -5.61
C VAL A 41 3.31 4.90 -6.22
N VAL A 42 3.93 5.76 -5.40
CA VAL A 42 4.87 6.79 -5.88
C VAL A 42 6.30 6.29 -6.01
N GLU A 43 6.78 5.47 -5.06
CA GLU A 43 8.19 5.10 -4.97
C GLU A 43 8.50 3.74 -5.63
N THR A 44 7.54 2.82 -5.69
CA THR A 44 7.84 1.39 -5.96
C THR A 44 7.49 0.93 -7.39
N SER A 45 7.04 1.84 -8.27
CA SER A 45 6.64 1.50 -9.65
C SER A 45 5.69 0.30 -9.72
N VAL A 46 4.65 0.32 -8.89
CA VAL A 46 3.64 -0.75 -8.86
C VAL A 46 2.94 -0.89 -10.21
N ASP A 47 2.72 -2.14 -10.63
CA ASP A 47 1.83 -2.47 -11.74
C ASP A 47 0.36 -2.25 -11.33
N LEU A 48 -0.04 -0.98 -11.32
CA LEU A 48 -1.41 -0.56 -11.04
C LEU A 48 -2.43 -1.25 -11.98
N PRO A 49 -2.16 -1.44 -13.29
CA PRO A 49 -3.03 -2.23 -14.14
C PRO A 49 -3.29 -3.65 -13.65
N SER A 50 -2.29 -4.33 -13.07
CA SER A 50 -2.49 -5.67 -12.47
C SER A 50 -3.39 -5.60 -11.24
N VAL A 51 -3.16 -4.63 -10.34
CA VAL A 51 -3.98 -4.41 -9.15
C VAL A 51 -5.42 -4.07 -9.52
N GLU A 52 -5.63 -3.22 -10.53
CA GLU A 52 -6.95 -2.87 -11.04
C GLU A 52 -7.70 -4.08 -11.61
N ARG A 53 -7.03 -4.93 -12.39
CA ARG A 53 -7.63 -6.17 -12.91
C ARG A 53 -8.02 -7.11 -11.77
N TYR A 54 -7.12 -7.33 -10.80
CA TYR A 54 -7.41 -8.15 -9.63
C TYR A 54 -8.62 -7.62 -8.85
N LEU A 55 -8.69 -6.31 -8.59
CA LEU A 55 -9.84 -5.73 -7.91
C LEU A 55 -11.11 -5.83 -8.74
N ALA A 56 -11.05 -5.66 -10.07
CA ALA A 56 -12.21 -5.84 -10.92
C ALA A 56 -12.80 -7.27 -10.83
N ASP A 57 -11.93 -8.26 -10.67
CA ASP A 57 -12.31 -9.67 -10.60
C ASP A 57 -12.82 -10.07 -9.21
N VAL A 58 -12.22 -9.54 -8.13
CA VAL A 58 -12.48 -10.02 -6.76
C VAL A 58 -13.33 -9.05 -5.93
N HIS A 59 -13.11 -7.74 -6.06
CA HIS A 59 -13.75 -6.67 -5.25
C HIS A 59 -14.02 -5.41 -6.09
N PRO A 60 -14.93 -5.47 -7.08
CA PRO A 60 -15.15 -4.37 -8.03
C PRO A 60 -15.56 -3.06 -7.36
N GLU A 61 -16.22 -3.13 -6.19
CA GLU A 61 -16.59 -1.96 -5.37
C GLU A 61 -15.37 -1.17 -4.88
N MET A 62 -14.21 -1.81 -4.75
CA MET A 62 -12.97 -1.16 -4.27
C MET A 62 -12.22 -0.40 -5.37
N LEU A 63 -12.61 -0.54 -6.64
CA LEU A 63 -11.97 0.17 -7.75
C LEU A 63 -12.11 1.69 -7.64
N GLY A 64 -13.27 2.19 -7.20
CA GLY A 64 -13.48 3.62 -6.99
C GLY A 64 -12.55 4.17 -5.92
N VAL A 65 -12.45 3.45 -4.79
CA VAL A 65 -11.58 3.80 -3.68
C VAL A 65 -10.10 3.75 -4.10
N LEU A 66 -9.69 2.70 -4.83
CA LEU A 66 -8.32 2.61 -5.36
C LEU A 66 -7.96 3.85 -6.18
N LYS A 67 -8.82 4.23 -7.14
CA LYS A 67 -8.58 5.39 -8.01
C LYS A 67 -8.47 6.69 -7.19
N GLU A 68 -9.36 6.91 -6.23
CA GLU A 68 -9.31 8.08 -5.35
C GLU A 68 -8.01 8.13 -4.54
N ARG A 69 -7.56 6.98 -4.00
CA ARG A 69 -6.33 6.89 -3.21
C ARG A 69 -5.08 7.07 -4.07
N VAL A 70 -5.04 6.50 -5.27
CA VAL A 70 -3.95 6.70 -6.22
C VAL A 70 -3.85 8.17 -6.63
N GLU A 71 -4.98 8.83 -6.90
CA GLU A 71 -5.02 10.25 -7.22
C GLU A 71 -4.51 11.11 -6.06
N SER A 72 -5.01 10.83 -4.84
CA SER A 72 -4.55 11.50 -3.62
C SER A 72 -3.05 11.31 -3.35
N ALA A 73 -2.52 10.12 -3.65
CA ALA A 73 -1.10 9.80 -3.49
C ALA A 73 -0.22 10.56 -4.49
N ARG A 74 -0.68 10.74 -5.73
CA ARG A 74 0.01 11.50 -6.78
C ARG A 74 -0.05 13.00 -6.54
N HIS A 75 -1.10 13.46 -5.87
CA HIS A 75 -1.33 14.86 -5.54
C HIS A 75 -1.38 15.08 -4.02
N PRO A 76 -0.26 14.87 -3.30
CA PRO A 76 -0.25 15.03 -1.86
C PRO A 76 -0.53 16.51 -1.49
N PRO A 77 -1.26 16.77 -0.39
CA PRO A 77 -1.50 18.12 0.06
C PRO A 77 -0.17 18.81 0.39
N PRO A 78 -0.07 20.13 0.20
CA PRO A 78 1.14 20.88 0.54
C PRO A 78 1.47 20.71 2.02
N ALA A 79 2.76 20.54 2.32
CA ALA A 79 3.22 20.37 3.68
C ALA A 79 2.71 21.51 4.58
N PRO A 80 2.24 21.21 5.81
CA PRO A 80 1.78 22.24 6.73
C PRO A 80 2.91 23.25 6.98
N ARG A 81 2.58 24.55 6.94
CA ARG A 81 3.54 25.61 7.25
C ARG A 81 4.09 25.37 8.66
N ARG A 82 5.40 25.20 8.79
CA ARG A 82 6.02 25.07 10.11
C ARG A 82 5.70 26.33 10.92
N PRO A 83 5.26 26.20 12.18
CA PRO A 83 5.10 27.37 13.03
C PRO A 83 6.43 28.13 13.11
N PRO A 84 6.42 29.47 13.10
CA PRO A 84 7.64 30.25 13.21
C PRO A 84 8.36 29.83 14.49
N ARG A 85 9.66 29.52 14.36
CA ARG A 85 10.51 29.19 15.50
C ARG A 85 10.45 30.38 16.44
N ARG A 86 9.83 30.23 17.63
CA ARG A 86 9.83 31.29 18.65
C ARG A 86 11.30 31.66 18.89
N ALA A 87 11.68 32.87 18.46
CA ALA A 87 12.95 33.46 18.85
C ALA A 87 12.90 33.61 20.36
N ARG A 88 13.83 32.98 21.05
CA ARG A 88 14.06 33.17 22.48
C ARG A 88 15.37 33.92 22.63
#